data_AF-A0A1X7TBX5-F1
#
_entry.id   AF-A0A1X7TBX5-F1
#
_cell.length_a   1.000
_cell.length_b   1.000
_cell.length_c   1.000
_cell.angle_alpha   90.00
_cell.angle_beta   90.00
_cell.angle_gamma   90.00
#
_symmetry.space_group_name_H-M   'P 1'
#
loop_
_entity.id
_entity.type
_entity.pdbx_description
1 polymer ?
#
loop_
_entity_poly.entity_id
_entity_poly.type
_entity_poly.pdbx_seq_one_letter_code
_entity_poly.pdbx_strand_id
1 'polypeptide(L)'
;MEELCDSEGGWTRLAYLDMSDATRNCPPGFRLYQSGGVRACGRPASNNASCVSVQFPSNGISYSQVCGRVTGYQFGGPDAIRYSTYPYRKNLNSYYVDGVSITCGSPRQHVWTLMAGFTDSYSSSLSCPCNTGSSVSVQSFIGQNYYCESGITGNVAYGGTLYTSDPLWDGQGCLSVASPCCNVPGIPWFYRDYGSNTTSDYIELRVCGDEGATTEDSPVSYYEIYIK
;
A
#
# COMPACT_ATOMS: atom_id res chain seq x y z
N MET A 1 -22.12 -6.99 -15.74
CA MET A 1 -21.61 -6.56 -14.43
C MET A 1 -20.19 -7.08 -14.41
N GLU A 2 -19.19 -6.21 -14.38
CA GLU A 2 -17.78 -6.65 -14.39
C GLU A 2 -17.53 -7.56 -13.18
N GLU A 3 -16.73 -8.60 -13.39
CA GLU A 3 -16.31 -9.53 -12.35
C GLU A 3 -15.35 -8.78 -11.43
N LEU A 4 -15.81 -8.39 -10.24
CA LEU A 4 -14.99 -7.71 -9.24
C LEU A 4 -14.28 -8.77 -8.41
N CYS A 5 -12.94 -8.75 -8.42
CA CYS A 5 -12.12 -9.63 -7.59
C CYS A 5 -12.42 -11.12 -7.86
N ASP A 6 -12.49 -11.50 -9.14
CA ASP A 6 -12.75 -12.86 -9.64
C ASP A 6 -14.01 -13.52 -9.05
N SER A 7 -15.02 -12.71 -8.67
CA SER A 7 -16.30 -13.23 -8.18
C SER A 7 -17.50 -12.39 -8.62
N GLU A 8 -18.57 -13.10 -8.99
CA GLU A 8 -19.83 -12.49 -9.38
C GLU A 8 -20.61 -11.98 -8.16
N GLY A 9 -21.06 -10.71 -8.22
CA GLY A 9 -22.09 -10.13 -7.37
C GLY A 9 -21.78 -9.98 -5.87
N GLY A 10 -22.63 -9.23 -5.17
CA GLY A 10 -22.60 -9.09 -3.69
C GLY A 10 -21.62 -8.05 -3.13
N TRP A 11 -20.75 -7.47 -3.96
CA TRP A 11 -19.79 -6.46 -3.52
C TRP A 11 -20.44 -5.11 -3.27
N THR A 12 -20.17 -4.53 -2.11
CA THR A 12 -20.49 -3.13 -1.78
C THR A 12 -19.22 -2.30 -1.76
N ARG A 13 -19.17 -1.23 -2.56
CA ARG A 13 -18.03 -0.30 -2.53
C ARG A 13 -18.05 0.51 -1.24
N LEU A 14 -16.98 0.37 -0.48
CA LEU A 14 -16.80 1.03 0.81
C LEU A 14 -15.95 2.30 0.70
N ALA A 15 -14.95 2.30 -0.18
CA ALA A 15 -14.02 3.42 -0.34
C ALA A 15 -13.71 3.67 -1.82
N TYR A 16 -13.48 4.94 -2.17
CA TYR A 16 -13.05 5.36 -3.50
C TYR A 16 -12.25 6.66 -3.43
N LEU A 17 -11.13 6.71 -4.13
CA LEU A 17 -10.35 7.90 -4.42
C LEU A 17 -9.78 7.78 -5.83
N ASP A 18 -9.87 8.86 -6.59
CA ASP A 18 -9.21 9.00 -7.87
C ASP A 18 -8.69 10.44 -8.01
N MET A 19 -7.38 10.60 -7.89
CA MET A 19 -6.72 11.90 -7.93
C MET A 19 -6.47 12.42 -9.35
N SER A 20 -6.76 11.62 -10.39
CA SER A 20 -6.78 12.09 -11.78
C SER A 20 -7.91 13.11 -12.01
N ASP A 21 -9.00 13.00 -11.24
CA ASP A 21 -10.03 14.02 -11.14
C ASP A 21 -9.49 15.20 -10.32
N ALA A 22 -9.20 16.31 -11.01
CA ALA A 22 -8.66 17.53 -10.44
C ALA A 22 -9.52 18.14 -9.33
N THR A 23 -10.82 17.78 -9.26
CA THR A 23 -11.75 18.27 -8.23
C THR A 23 -11.66 17.49 -6.92
N ARG A 24 -11.03 16.30 -6.93
CA ARG A 24 -10.84 15.49 -5.73
C ARG A 24 -9.75 16.07 -4.84
N ASN A 25 -10.02 16.08 -3.54
CA ASN A 25 -9.06 16.48 -2.52
C ASN A 25 -8.54 15.25 -1.78
N CYS A 26 -7.34 15.36 -1.21
CA CYS A 26 -6.83 14.32 -0.34
C CYS A 26 -7.72 14.12 0.90
N PRO A 27 -7.80 12.89 1.43
CA PRO A 27 -8.52 12.63 2.67
C PRO A 27 -7.99 13.51 3.82
N PRO A 28 -8.81 13.81 4.83
CA PRO A 28 -8.37 14.62 5.97
C PRO A 28 -7.08 14.10 6.60
N GLY A 29 -6.13 15.00 6.86
CA GLY A 29 -4.81 14.68 7.43
C GLY A 29 -3.73 14.29 6.41
N PHE A 30 -4.12 13.92 5.19
CA PHE A 30 -3.16 13.63 4.11
C PHE A 30 -2.69 14.92 3.45
N ARG A 31 -1.43 14.94 2.99
CA ARG A 31 -0.90 16.03 2.15
C ARG A 31 -0.99 15.68 0.68
N LEU A 32 -1.17 16.71 -0.14
CA LEU A 32 -1.10 16.59 -1.60
C LEU A 32 0.36 16.58 -2.06
N TYR A 33 0.72 15.56 -2.83
CA TYR A 33 1.87 15.54 -3.71
C TYR A 33 1.41 15.89 -5.11
N GLN A 34 2.16 16.77 -5.79
CA GLN A 34 1.86 17.16 -7.15
C GLN A 34 3.14 17.47 -7.92
N SER A 35 3.40 16.67 -8.95
CA SER A 35 4.54 16.85 -9.87
C SER A 35 4.26 16.10 -11.17
N GLY A 36 4.80 16.55 -12.30
CA GLY A 36 4.70 15.83 -13.58
C GLY A 36 3.27 15.54 -14.06
N GLY A 37 2.28 16.35 -13.65
CA GLY A 37 0.85 16.10 -13.95
C GLY A 37 0.19 15.06 -13.04
N VAL A 38 0.93 14.39 -12.17
CA VAL A 38 0.42 13.44 -11.17
C VAL A 38 0.00 14.18 -9.91
N ARG A 39 -1.10 13.71 -9.31
CA ARG A 39 -1.58 14.12 -7.99
C ARG A 39 -1.74 12.86 -7.13
N ALA A 40 -1.24 12.91 -5.90
CA ALA A 40 -1.32 11.79 -4.96
C ALA A 40 -1.38 12.28 -3.51
N CYS A 41 -1.81 11.43 -2.59
CA CYS A 41 -2.08 11.77 -1.20
C CYS A 41 -1.21 10.93 -0.27
N GLY A 42 -0.38 11.56 0.53
CA GLY A 42 0.52 10.85 1.46
C GLY A 42 0.55 11.46 2.85
N ARG A 43 1.58 11.09 3.61
CA ARG A 43 1.75 11.49 5.01
C ARG A 43 1.95 13.01 5.13
N PRO A 44 1.46 13.65 6.20
CA PRO A 44 1.75 15.07 6.44
C PRO A 44 3.26 15.29 6.54
N ALA A 45 3.72 16.47 6.13
CA ALA A 45 5.15 16.78 6.12
C ALA A 45 5.71 16.71 7.55
N SER A 46 6.66 15.82 7.75
CA SER A 46 7.26 15.50 9.05
C SER A 46 8.66 14.93 8.82
N ASN A 47 9.58 15.16 9.75
CA ASN A 47 10.90 14.54 9.76
C ASN A 47 10.92 13.22 10.56
N ASN A 48 9.75 12.78 11.05
CA ASN A 48 9.61 11.60 11.89
C ASN A 48 8.81 10.50 11.19
N ALA A 49 9.15 9.26 11.51
CA ALA A 49 8.36 8.07 11.26
C ALA A 49 6.90 8.27 11.69
N SER A 50 5.95 7.88 10.84
CA SER A 50 4.53 8.08 11.12
C SER A 50 3.64 7.29 10.18
N CYS A 51 2.35 7.24 10.53
CA CYS A 51 1.29 6.90 9.60
C CYS A 51 0.24 8.00 9.60
N VAL A 52 -0.39 8.22 8.45
CA VAL A 52 -1.66 8.91 8.33
C VAL A 52 -2.73 7.89 7.94
N SER A 53 -3.96 8.05 8.43
CA SER A 53 -5.03 7.09 8.12
C SER A 53 -6.37 7.73 7.83
N VAL A 54 -7.20 6.97 7.11
CA VAL A 54 -8.61 7.25 6.87
C VAL A 54 -9.40 5.98 7.13
N GLN A 55 -10.51 6.12 7.85
CA GLN A 55 -11.42 5.02 8.18
C GLN A 55 -12.69 5.11 7.33
N PHE A 56 -13.16 3.95 6.88
CA PHE A 56 -14.36 3.80 6.08
C PHE A 56 -15.34 2.90 6.85
N PRO A 57 -16.42 3.48 7.41
CA PRO A 57 -17.40 2.70 8.17
C PRO A 57 -18.18 1.77 7.25
N SER A 58 -18.33 0.50 7.65
CA SER A 58 -19.18 -0.48 6.96
C SER A 58 -20.67 -0.10 6.93
N ASN A 59 -21.07 0.86 7.79
CA ASN A 59 -22.45 1.27 8.01
C ASN A 59 -23.37 0.10 8.40
N GLY A 60 -22.86 -0.86 9.17
CA GLY A 60 -23.60 -2.01 9.67
C GLY A 60 -23.71 -3.17 8.67
N ILE A 61 -23.07 -3.06 7.50
CA ILE A 61 -22.96 -4.17 6.55
C ILE A 61 -21.97 -5.18 7.13
N SER A 62 -22.46 -6.40 7.35
CA SER A 62 -21.63 -7.53 7.73
C SER A 62 -20.91 -8.08 6.49
N TYR A 63 -19.63 -8.37 6.60
CA TYR A 63 -18.79 -8.88 5.52
C TYR A 63 -17.80 -9.93 6.05
N SER A 64 -17.42 -10.87 5.18
CA SER A 64 -16.30 -11.81 5.40
C SER A 64 -15.24 -11.73 4.31
N GLN A 65 -15.47 -10.92 3.28
CA GLN A 65 -14.56 -10.75 2.16
C GLN A 65 -14.25 -9.27 1.96
N VAL A 66 -12.98 -8.96 1.69
CA VAL A 66 -12.53 -7.61 1.36
C VAL A 66 -11.68 -7.70 0.10
N CYS A 67 -11.93 -6.81 -0.85
CA CYS A 67 -11.11 -6.74 -2.04
C CYS A 67 -10.99 -5.32 -2.55
N GLY A 68 -10.01 -5.07 -3.40
CA GLY A 68 -9.79 -3.73 -3.92
C GLY A 68 -8.46 -3.62 -4.64
N ARG A 69 -8.17 -2.42 -5.10
CA ARG A 69 -6.87 -2.08 -5.66
C ARG A 69 -6.46 -0.70 -5.18
N VAL A 70 -5.16 -0.50 -5.06
CA VAL A 70 -4.55 0.77 -4.64
C VAL A 70 -3.41 1.05 -5.60
N THR A 71 -3.36 2.27 -6.13
CA THR A 71 -2.23 2.74 -6.93
C THR A 71 -1.60 3.92 -6.21
N GLY A 72 -0.28 3.87 -6.08
CA GLY A 72 0.49 4.94 -5.48
C GLY A 72 1.68 5.33 -6.34
N TYR A 73 2.56 6.13 -5.76
CA TYR A 73 3.82 6.51 -6.37
C TYR A 73 4.92 6.46 -5.33
N GLN A 74 6.14 6.23 -5.78
CA GLN A 74 7.32 6.33 -4.93
C GLN A 74 7.70 7.80 -4.75
N PHE A 75 7.85 8.24 -3.50
CA PHE A 75 8.50 9.50 -3.18
C PHE A 75 9.79 9.21 -2.41
N GLY A 76 10.93 9.71 -2.88
CA GLY A 76 12.22 9.41 -2.27
C GLY A 76 12.61 7.93 -2.39
N GLY A 77 13.22 7.38 -1.34
CA GLY A 77 13.68 5.98 -1.30
C GLY A 77 13.08 5.17 -0.17
N PRO A 78 11.78 4.80 -0.24
CA PRO A 78 11.15 3.88 0.71
C PRO A 78 11.90 2.55 0.86
N ASP A 79 11.86 1.94 2.04
CA ASP A 79 12.62 0.73 2.40
C ASP A 79 11.74 -0.54 2.47
N ALA A 80 10.54 -0.51 1.90
CA ALA A 80 9.50 -1.54 1.98
C ALA A 80 9.20 -1.97 3.42
N ILE A 81 9.86 -3.03 3.87
CA ILE A 81 9.85 -3.47 5.27
C ILE A 81 11.29 -3.65 5.73
N ARG A 82 11.85 -2.57 6.28
CA ARG A 82 13.22 -2.46 6.79
C ARG A 82 13.58 -3.55 7.82
N TYR A 83 14.80 -3.53 8.35
CA TYR A 83 15.41 -4.59 9.17
C TYR A 83 14.48 -5.25 10.22
N SER A 84 14.51 -6.59 10.24
CA SER A 84 13.70 -7.44 11.14
C SER A 84 13.99 -7.25 12.64
N THR A 85 15.11 -6.62 12.97
CA THR A 85 15.54 -6.31 14.33
C THR A 85 14.77 -5.15 14.94
N TYR A 86 14.17 -4.27 14.13
CA TYR A 86 13.46 -3.12 14.65
C TYR A 86 12.11 -3.50 15.27
N PRO A 87 11.80 -3.02 16.49
CA PRO A 87 10.60 -3.44 17.22
C PRO A 87 9.31 -2.89 16.58
N TYR A 88 9.35 -1.69 15.98
CA TYR A 88 8.18 -1.10 15.31
C TYR A 88 7.65 -1.99 14.19
N ARG A 89 8.57 -2.67 13.49
CA ARG A 89 8.32 -3.56 12.36
C ARG A 89 7.47 -4.78 12.72
N LYS A 90 7.35 -5.12 14.02
CA LYS A 90 6.59 -6.28 14.54
C LYS A 90 5.22 -5.90 15.08
N ASN A 91 4.85 -4.62 15.00
CA ASN A 91 3.62 -4.10 15.56
C ASN A 91 2.73 -3.54 14.45
N LEU A 92 1.59 -4.20 14.21
CA LEU A 92 0.57 -3.76 13.24
C LEU A 92 0.10 -2.33 13.51
N ASN A 93 0.14 -1.87 14.77
CA ASN A 93 -0.25 -0.52 15.13
C ASN A 93 0.83 0.55 14.88
N SER A 94 2.05 0.14 14.50
CA SER A 94 3.14 1.04 14.19
C SER A 94 3.20 1.40 12.70
N TYR A 95 4.20 2.17 12.31
CA TYR A 95 4.66 2.42 10.93
C TYR A 95 5.48 1.24 10.39
N TYR A 96 4.97 0.01 10.52
CA TYR A 96 5.77 -1.20 10.26
C TYR A 96 6.19 -1.41 8.79
N VAL A 97 5.72 -0.56 7.88
CA VAL A 97 5.89 -0.62 6.43
C VAL A 97 6.01 0.79 5.87
N ASP A 98 6.85 0.95 4.84
CA ASP A 98 6.82 2.11 3.94
C ASP A 98 5.89 1.77 2.79
N GLY A 99 4.72 2.40 2.78
CA GLY A 99 3.64 2.01 1.89
C GLY A 99 2.27 2.11 2.55
N VAL A 100 1.36 1.25 2.10
CA VAL A 100 -0.04 1.22 2.52
C VAL A 100 -0.32 0.01 3.41
N SER A 101 -0.93 0.24 4.56
CA SER A 101 -1.47 -0.78 5.45
C SER A 101 -3.00 -0.70 5.43
N ILE A 102 -3.65 -1.76 4.95
CA ILE A 102 -5.11 -1.92 4.99
C ILE A 102 -5.45 -2.82 6.16
N THR A 103 -6.31 -2.33 7.05
CA THR A 103 -6.69 -3.03 8.28
C THR A 103 -8.18 -2.90 8.57
N CYS A 104 -8.69 -3.67 9.52
CA CYS A 104 -10.06 -3.55 9.98
C CYS A 104 -10.19 -3.61 11.51
N GLY A 105 -11.22 -2.96 12.03
CA GLY A 105 -11.69 -3.14 13.41
C GLY A 105 -10.79 -2.59 14.52
N SER A 106 -11.26 -2.78 15.75
CA SER A 106 -10.55 -2.43 16.99
C SER A 106 -10.77 -3.53 18.03
N PRO A 107 -9.76 -4.37 18.34
CA PRO A 107 -8.35 -4.25 17.96
C PRO A 107 -8.12 -4.40 16.45
N ARG A 108 -7.12 -3.68 15.95
CA ARG A 108 -6.74 -3.65 14.53
C ARG A 108 -6.36 -5.04 14.05
N GLN A 109 -6.95 -5.47 12.94
CA GLN A 109 -6.63 -6.72 12.24
C GLN A 109 -6.09 -6.45 10.84
N HIS A 110 -5.16 -7.28 10.38
CA HIS A 110 -4.55 -7.12 9.06
C HIS A 110 -5.50 -7.58 7.94
N VAL A 111 -5.59 -6.77 6.87
CA VAL A 111 -6.29 -7.11 5.63
C VAL A 111 -5.26 -7.31 4.51
N TRP A 112 -4.48 -6.27 4.20
CA TRP A 112 -3.47 -6.29 3.15
C TRP A 112 -2.35 -5.27 3.42
N THR A 113 -1.15 -5.53 2.89
CA THR A 113 -0.04 -4.57 2.90
C THR A 113 0.42 -4.30 1.47
N LEU A 114 0.60 -3.04 1.08
CA LEU A 114 1.25 -2.67 -0.18
C LEU A 114 2.54 -1.93 0.14
N MET A 115 3.68 -2.51 -0.21
CA MET A 115 5.00 -2.03 0.20
C MET A 115 5.66 -1.27 -0.95
N ALA A 116 6.27 -0.12 -0.67
CA ALA A 116 7.11 0.58 -1.62
C ALA A 116 8.58 0.24 -1.34
N GLY A 117 9.27 -0.41 -2.27
CA GLY A 117 10.70 -0.74 -2.15
C GLY A 117 11.61 0.37 -2.67
N PHE A 118 12.90 0.26 -2.36
CA PHE A 118 13.88 1.30 -2.64
C PHE A 118 14.11 1.50 -4.15
N THR A 119 14.46 0.42 -4.85
CA THR A 119 14.59 0.36 -6.31
C THR A 119 14.40 -1.06 -6.84
N ASP A 120 14.22 -1.19 -8.15
CA ASP A 120 14.02 -2.47 -8.85
C ASP A 120 15.30 -3.32 -9.00
N SER A 121 16.43 -2.81 -8.51
CA SER A 121 17.76 -3.42 -8.66
C SER A 121 18.34 -3.93 -7.33
N TYR A 122 17.66 -3.68 -6.21
CA TYR A 122 18.07 -4.11 -4.87
C TYR A 122 17.44 -5.47 -4.50
N SER A 123 18.21 -6.31 -3.81
CA SER A 123 17.76 -7.61 -3.24
C SER A 123 18.16 -7.79 -1.78
N SER A 124 18.51 -6.70 -1.09
CA SER A 124 18.92 -6.70 0.32
C SER A 124 17.86 -6.07 1.22
N SER A 125 18.25 -5.51 2.37
CA SER A 125 17.34 -5.08 3.45
C SER A 125 16.32 -4.00 3.09
N LEU A 126 16.49 -3.30 1.96
CA LEU A 126 15.60 -2.23 1.48
C LEU A 126 14.75 -2.66 0.27
N SER A 127 14.84 -3.94 -0.09
CA SER A 127 14.17 -4.48 -1.27
C SER A 127 12.80 -5.03 -0.94
N CYS A 128 11.99 -5.20 -1.99
CA CYS A 128 10.76 -5.94 -1.87
C CYS A 128 11.02 -7.40 -1.49
N PRO A 129 10.17 -8.02 -0.64
CA PRO A 129 10.31 -9.43 -0.27
C PRO A 129 10.21 -10.37 -1.48
N CYS A 130 9.49 -9.96 -2.52
CA CYS A 130 9.34 -10.71 -3.78
C CYS A 130 10.52 -10.52 -4.75
N ASN A 131 11.47 -9.62 -4.49
CA ASN A 131 12.62 -9.46 -5.38
C ASN A 131 13.44 -10.74 -5.46
N THR A 132 13.97 -11.04 -6.65
CA THR A 132 14.82 -12.20 -6.90
C THR A 132 16.08 -12.10 -6.04
N GLY A 133 16.31 -13.11 -5.20
CA GLY A 133 17.43 -13.13 -4.25
C GLY A 133 17.21 -12.27 -2.99
N SER A 134 15.99 -11.75 -2.77
CA SER A 134 15.67 -10.99 -1.56
C SER A 134 15.89 -11.80 -0.30
N SER A 135 16.56 -11.19 0.69
CA SER A 135 16.70 -11.75 2.05
C SER A 135 15.64 -11.23 3.02
N VAL A 136 14.72 -10.38 2.54
CA VAL A 136 13.70 -9.73 3.36
C VAL A 136 12.55 -10.71 3.63
N SER A 137 12.32 -11.01 4.90
CA SER A 137 11.16 -11.79 5.34
C SER A 137 10.03 -10.87 5.82
N VAL A 138 8.79 -11.23 5.47
CA VAL A 138 7.57 -10.56 5.95
C VAL A 138 7.21 -11.02 7.37
N GLN A 139 6.47 -10.18 8.09
CA GLN A 139 5.94 -10.51 9.41
C GLN A 139 4.83 -11.55 9.31
N SER A 140 4.67 -12.35 10.37
CA SER A 140 3.64 -13.39 10.44
C SER A 140 2.21 -12.85 10.25
N PHE A 141 1.92 -11.64 10.72
CA PHE A 141 0.59 -11.04 10.55
C PHE A 141 0.29 -10.60 9.11
N ILE A 142 1.30 -10.37 8.27
CA ILE A 142 1.13 -10.08 6.84
C ILE A 142 0.93 -11.39 6.07
N GLY A 143 1.80 -12.38 6.33
CA GLY A 143 1.80 -13.65 5.61
C GLY A 143 1.94 -13.42 4.10
N GLN A 144 1.01 -13.95 3.31
CA GLN A 144 1.00 -13.82 1.85
C GLN A 144 0.14 -12.65 1.35
N ASN A 145 -0.47 -11.88 2.25
CA ASN A 145 -1.44 -10.83 1.91
C ASN A 145 -0.71 -9.50 1.69
N TYR A 146 0.17 -9.46 0.69
CA TYR A 146 0.89 -8.25 0.34
C TYR A 146 1.22 -8.14 -1.15
N TYR A 147 1.39 -6.90 -1.57
CA TYR A 147 2.12 -6.54 -2.79
C TYR A 147 3.34 -5.71 -2.42
N CYS A 148 4.36 -5.73 -3.25
CA CYS A 148 5.50 -4.84 -3.11
C CYS A 148 5.99 -4.43 -4.48
N GLU A 149 6.41 -3.18 -4.63
CA GLU A 149 6.93 -2.64 -5.88
C GLU A 149 7.82 -1.43 -5.61
N SER A 150 8.69 -1.09 -6.54
CA SER A 150 9.47 0.16 -6.53
C SER A 150 9.26 0.88 -7.85
N GLY A 151 9.02 2.18 -7.82
CA GLY A 151 8.69 3.00 -9.01
C GLY A 151 9.90 3.65 -9.66
N ILE A 152 11.12 3.20 -9.32
CA ILE A 152 12.37 3.67 -9.92
C ILE A 152 13.22 2.49 -10.39
N THR A 153 13.69 2.62 -11.63
CA THR A 153 14.73 1.76 -12.19
C THR A 153 16.13 2.23 -11.87
N GLY A 154 16.98 1.30 -11.43
CA GLY A 154 18.41 1.54 -11.16
C GLY A 154 18.78 1.41 -9.68
N ASN A 155 19.91 2.01 -9.28
CA ASN A 155 20.52 1.76 -7.96
C ASN A 155 20.36 2.91 -6.95
N VAL A 156 19.74 4.03 -7.33
CA VAL A 156 19.68 5.23 -6.48
C VAL A 156 18.29 5.84 -6.55
N ALA A 157 17.67 6.00 -5.38
CA ALA A 157 16.52 6.86 -5.19
C ALA A 157 16.94 8.18 -4.53
N TYR A 158 16.39 9.30 -5.01
CA TYR A 158 16.72 10.64 -4.55
C TYR A 158 15.61 11.18 -3.66
N GLY A 159 15.94 11.50 -2.41
CA GLY A 159 15.02 12.14 -1.48
C GLY A 159 14.40 13.41 -2.06
N GLY A 160 13.12 13.65 -1.78
CA GLY A 160 12.39 14.82 -2.28
C GLY A 160 11.85 14.69 -3.72
N THR A 161 12.10 13.56 -4.40
CA THR A 161 11.63 13.33 -5.77
C THR A 161 10.37 12.46 -5.76
N LEU A 162 9.31 12.92 -6.46
CA LEU A 162 8.16 12.08 -6.78
C LEU A 162 8.40 11.39 -8.13
N TYR A 163 8.51 10.08 -8.13
CA TYR A 163 8.68 9.28 -9.34
C TYR A 163 7.31 9.00 -9.95
N THR A 164 7.05 9.57 -11.12
CA THR A 164 5.72 9.55 -11.77
C THR A 164 5.65 8.68 -13.02
N SER A 165 6.77 8.11 -13.46
CA SER A 165 6.84 7.30 -14.68
C SER A 165 6.30 5.88 -14.49
N ASP A 166 6.34 5.38 -13.26
CA ASP A 166 6.04 4.00 -12.91
C ASP A 166 5.19 3.98 -11.62
N PRO A 167 3.86 3.88 -11.74
CA PRO A 167 2.97 3.81 -10.58
C PRO A 167 3.22 2.54 -9.76
N LEU A 168 3.10 2.65 -8.44
CA LEU A 168 3.22 1.50 -7.55
C LEU A 168 1.93 0.69 -7.51
N TRP A 169 2.10 -0.62 -7.44
CA TRP A 169 1.13 -1.67 -7.21
C TRP A 169 0.07 -1.82 -8.30
N ASP A 170 0.42 -1.42 -9.52
CA ASP A 170 -0.44 -1.59 -10.71
C ASP A 170 -0.18 -2.91 -11.46
N GLY A 171 0.86 -3.66 -11.06
CA GLY A 171 1.24 -4.92 -11.67
C GLY A 171 2.01 -4.77 -12.98
N GLN A 172 2.53 -3.59 -13.27
CA GLN A 172 3.29 -3.27 -14.47
C GLN A 172 4.64 -2.65 -14.08
N GLY A 173 5.56 -2.46 -15.02
CA GLY A 173 6.78 -1.71 -14.72
C GLY A 173 7.82 -2.41 -13.83
N CYS A 174 7.51 -3.56 -13.19
CA CYS A 174 8.54 -4.35 -12.51
C CYS A 174 9.61 -4.89 -13.48
N LEU A 175 10.83 -4.36 -13.38
CA LEU A 175 11.99 -4.82 -14.15
C LEU A 175 12.98 -5.58 -13.26
N SER A 176 14.00 -6.19 -13.90
CA SER A 176 15.17 -6.74 -13.23
C SER A 176 14.80 -7.74 -12.12
N VAL A 177 15.34 -7.55 -10.90
CA VAL A 177 15.06 -8.42 -9.76
C VAL A 177 13.65 -8.24 -9.21
N ALA A 178 12.95 -7.16 -9.52
CA ALA A 178 11.57 -6.93 -9.11
C ALA A 178 10.53 -7.65 -9.98
N SER A 179 10.91 -8.24 -11.11
CA SER A 179 10.00 -8.96 -12.02
C SER A 179 9.00 -9.91 -11.32
N PRO A 180 9.37 -10.70 -10.28
CA PRO A 180 8.41 -11.57 -9.59
C PRO A 180 7.31 -10.81 -8.84
N CYS A 181 7.53 -9.56 -8.47
CA CYS A 181 6.59 -8.74 -7.72
C CYS A 181 5.35 -8.34 -8.53
N CYS A 182 5.48 -8.16 -9.86
CA CYS A 182 4.35 -7.93 -10.75
C CYS A 182 3.72 -9.22 -11.29
N ASN A 183 4.37 -10.38 -11.09
CA ASN A 183 3.88 -11.68 -11.53
C ASN A 183 3.16 -12.44 -10.40
N VAL A 184 2.63 -11.73 -9.41
CA VAL A 184 1.86 -12.33 -8.32
C VAL A 184 0.37 -12.47 -8.73
N PRO A 185 -0.31 -13.54 -8.32
CA PRO A 185 -1.73 -13.70 -8.62
C PRO A 185 -2.57 -12.52 -8.09
N GLY A 186 -3.54 -12.09 -8.89
CA GLY A 186 -4.55 -11.09 -8.51
C GLY A 186 -4.13 -9.63 -8.67
N ILE A 187 -2.84 -9.27 -8.71
CA ILE A 187 -2.41 -7.87 -8.85
C ILE A 187 -3.01 -7.25 -10.15
N PRO A 188 -3.62 -6.05 -10.10
CA PRO A 188 -3.61 -5.05 -9.02
C PRO A 188 -4.67 -5.24 -7.92
N TRP A 189 -5.51 -6.27 -8.00
CA TRP A 189 -6.59 -6.55 -7.06
C TRP A 189 -6.16 -7.44 -5.89
N PHE A 190 -6.08 -6.85 -4.70
CA PHE A 190 -5.98 -7.66 -3.49
C PHE A 190 -7.34 -8.30 -3.14
N TYR A 191 -7.29 -9.48 -2.54
CA TYR A 191 -8.47 -10.23 -2.11
C TYR A 191 -8.19 -10.95 -0.79
N ARG A 192 -9.02 -10.69 0.21
CA ARG A 192 -8.94 -11.26 1.56
C ARG A 192 -10.26 -11.93 1.92
N ASP A 193 -10.20 -13.23 2.19
CA ASP A 193 -11.35 -14.04 2.58
C ASP A 193 -11.18 -14.56 4.02
N TYR A 194 -12.12 -14.20 4.89
CA TYR A 194 -12.18 -14.63 6.29
C TYR A 194 -13.06 -15.88 6.50
N GLY A 195 -13.55 -16.49 5.42
CA GLY A 195 -14.40 -17.67 5.41
C GLY A 195 -15.78 -17.37 5.99
N SER A 196 -16.19 -18.15 6.99
CA SER A 196 -17.46 -17.94 7.72
C SER A 196 -17.39 -16.83 8.77
N ASN A 197 -16.21 -16.27 9.04
CA ASN A 197 -16.07 -15.22 10.04
C ASN A 197 -16.48 -13.89 9.42
N THR A 198 -17.58 -13.34 9.92
CA THR A 198 -18.08 -12.04 9.47
C THR A 198 -17.83 -10.97 10.52
N THR A 199 -17.67 -9.73 10.06
CA THR A 199 -17.59 -8.54 10.91
C THR A 199 -18.34 -7.38 10.25
N SER A 200 -18.68 -6.37 11.04
CA SER A 200 -19.18 -5.08 10.55
C SER A 200 -18.21 -3.95 10.92
N ASP A 201 -16.95 -4.28 11.18
CA ASP A 201 -15.91 -3.32 11.49
C ASP A 201 -15.65 -2.32 10.34
N TYR A 202 -15.05 -1.19 10.66
CA TYR A 202 -14.55 -0.28 9.62
C TYR A 202 -13.34 -0.90 8.90
N ILE A 203 -13.14 -0.50 7.65
CA ILE A 203 -11.84 -0.66 6.97
C ILE A 203 -11.03 0.62 7.16
N GLU A 204 -9.73 0.48 7.42
CA GLU A 204 -8.79 1.60 7.53
C GLU A 204 -7.70 1.45 6.49
N LEU A 205 -7.46 2.52 5.73
CA LEU A 205 -6.29 2.66 4.88
C LEU A 205 -5.30 3.60 5.57
N ARG A 206 -4.06 3.15 5.71
CA ARG A 206 -2.97 3.91 6.33
C ARG A 206 -1.82 4.04 5.35
N VAL A 207 -1.30 5.24 5.13
CA VAL A 207 0.01 5.43 4.50
C VAL A 207 1.03 5.61 5.61
N CYS A 208 2.03 4.74 5.64
CA CYS A 208 3.02 4.64 6.70
C CYS A 208 4.43 4.78 6.12
N GLY A 209 5.37 5.17 6.97
CA GLY A 209 6.79 5.02 6.69
C GLY A 209 7.66 5.22 7.93
N ASP A 210 8.84 4.61 7.92
CA ASP A 210 9.77 4.57 9.04
C ASP A 210 10.77 5.73 9.07
N GLU A 211 10.92 6.47 7.96
CA GLU A 211 11.56 7.78 7.95
C GLU A 211 10.56 8.94 7.84
N GLY A 212 11.11 10.15 7.81
CA GLY A 212 10.34 11.38 7.64
C GLY A 212 9.67 11.44 6.27
N ALA A 213 8.41 11.88 6.25
CA ALA A 213 7.65 12.09 5.01
C ALA A 213 8.31 13.10 4.04
N THR A 214 9.25 13.92 4.51
CA THR A 214 10.03 14.87 3.69
C THR A 214 11.17 14.20 2.92
N THR A 215 11.64 13.02 3.33
CA THR A 215 12.70 12.26 2.66
C THR A 215 12.13 11.17 1.78
N GLU A 216 11.16 10.40 2.30
CA GLU A 216 10.50 9.30 1.61
C GLU A 216 9.00 9.23 1.93
N ASP A 217 8.19 8.73 1.01
CA ASP A 217 6.78 8.43 1.24
C ASP A 217 6.23 7.53 0.13
N SER A 218 4.98 7.09 0.29
CA SER A 218 4.28 6.30 -0.72
C SER A 218 2.87 6.85 -0.95
N PRO A 219 2.75 8.07 -1.51
CA PRO A 219 1.47 8.71 -1.68
C PRO A 219 0.56 7.94 -2.65
N VAL A 220 -0.72 7.84 -2.30
CA VAL A 220 -1.74 7.12 -3.08
C VAL A 220 -2.49 8.06 -4.01
N SER A 221 -2.61 7.72 -5.28
CA SER A 221 -3.41 8.47 -6.26
C SER A 221 -4.77 7.84 -6.50
N TYR A 222 -4.89 6.54 -6.27
CA TYR A 222 -6.11 5.81 -6.54
C TYR A 222 -6.32 4.72 -5.49
N TYR A 223 -7.57 4.55 -5.06
CA TYR A 223 -7.99 3.30 -4.42
C TYR A 223 -9.48 3.07 -4.64
N GLU A 224 -9.84 1.80 -4.70
CA GLU A 224 -11.21 1.36 -4.52
C GLU A 224 -11.22 0.10 -3.65
N ILE A 225 -12.13 0.07 -2.66
CA ILE A 225 -12.23 -1.02 -1.70
C ILE A 225 -13.69 -1.44 -1.59
N TYR A 226 -13.90 -2.74 -1.61
CA TYR A 226 -15.19 -3.41 -1.58
C TYR A 226 -15.23 -4.42 -0.44
N ILE A 227 -16.44 -4.64 0.09
CA ILE A 227 -16.75 -5.65 1.09
C ILE A 227 -17.90 -6.54 0.62
N LYS A 228 -17.91 -7.79 1.06
CA LYS A 228 -18.94 -8.79 0.76
C LYS A 228 -19.14 -9.75 1.93
#